data_AF-A0A522W2R3-F1
#
_entry.id   AF-A0A522W2R3-F1
#
_cell.length_a   1.000
_cell.length_b   1.000
_cell.length_c   1.000
_cell.angle_alpha   90.00
_cell.angle_beta   90.00
_cell.angle_gamma   90.00
#
_symmetry.space_group_name_H-M   'P 1'
#
loop_
_entity.id
_entity.type
_entity.pdbx_description
1 polymer ?
#
loop_
_entity_poly.entity_id
_entity_poly.type
_entity_poly.pdbx_seq_one_letter_code
_entity_poly.pdbx_strand_id
1 'polypeptide(L)' 'MHNALSPDCMTAAERLDEVADILAVGLIRLKARESSRLSADRGESSVDFMASQSGHVPVNRRRKS' A
#
# COMPACT_ATOMS: atom_id res chain seq x y z
N MET A 1 8.69 -2.65 -17.05
CA MET A 1 9.36 -1.38 -16.66
C MET A 1 8.93 -0.34 -17.69
N HIS A 2 7.77 0.30 -17.51
CA HIS A 2 7.34 1.39 -18.40
C HIS A 2 8.10 2.64 -17.99
N ASN A 3 9.03 3.10 -18.83
CA ASN A 3 9.54 4.45 -18.72
C ASN A 3 8.40 5.38 -19.11
N ALA A 4 7.85 6.11 -18.15
CA ALA A 4 6.78 7.06 -18.42
C ALA A 4 7.33 8.17 -19.32
N LEU A 5 6.92 8.18 -20.59
CA LEU A 5 7.04 9.36 -21.43
C LEU A 5 6.19 10.46 -20.79
N SER A 6 6.63 11.72 -20.89
CA SER A 6 5.78 12.83 -20.46
C SER A 6 4.42 12.71 -21.19
N PRO A 7 3.27 12.89 -20.50
CA PRO A 7 1.96 12.79 -21.13
C PRO A 7 1.80 13.73 -22.34
N ASP A 8 2.52 14.85 -22.33
CA ASP A 8 2.54 15.84 -23.41
C ASP A 8 3.25 15.34 -24.68
N CYS A 9 4.03 14.26 -24.56
CA CYS A 9 4.73 13.61 -25.67
C CYS A 9 3.96 12.38 -26.21
N MET A 10 2.83 12.02 -25.60
CA MET A 10 2.02 10.89 -26.00
C MET A 10 0.92 11.32 -26.97
N THR A 11 0.64 10.46 -27.96
CA THR A 11 -0.60 10.55 -28.74
C THR A 11 -1.81 10.28 -27.84
N ALA A 12 -2.99 10.70 -28.29
CA ALA A 12 -4.23 10.42 -27.57
C ALA A 12 -4.46 8.91 -27.35
N ALA A 13 -4.06 8.07 -28.32
CA ALA A 13 -4.17 6.62 -28.24
C ALA A 13 -3.25 6.05 -27.15
N GLU A 14 -1.97 6.44 -27.13
CA GLU A 14 -1.02 5.97 -26.11
C GLU A 14 -1.43 6.36 -24.70
N ARG A 15 -2.02 7.56 -24.51
CA ARG A 15 -2.58 7.96 -23.22
C ARG A 15 -3.75 7.08 -22.78
N LEU A 16 -4.61 6.67 -23.72
CA LEU A 16 -5.74 5.80 -23.43
C LEU A 16 -5.27 4.39 -23.08
N ASP A 17 -4.26 3.87 -23.77
CA ASP A 17 -3.66 2.58 -23.46
C ASP A 17 -3.03 2.57 -22.06
N GLU A 18 -2.26 3.60 -21.69
CA GLU A 18 -1.66 3.70 -20.34
C GLU A 18 -2.75 3.76 -19.26
N VAL A 19 -3.83 4.52 -19.48
CA VAL A 19 -4.97 4.57 -18.56
C VAL A 19 -5.67 3.21 -18.47
N ALA A 20 -5.86 2.52 -19.60
CA ALA A 20 -6.47 1.20 -19.64
C ALA A 20 -5.63 0.17 -18.85
N ASP A 21 -4.30 0.20 -18.99
CA ASP A 21 -3.38 -0.66 -18.25
C ASP A 21 -3.45 -0.42 -16.74
N ILE A 22 -3.41 0.85 -16.31
CA ILE A 22 -3.55 1.21 -14.89
C ILE A 22 -4.88 0.68 -14.34
N LEU A 23 -5.98 0.86 -15.08
CA LEU A 23 -7.31 0.42 -14.67
C LEU A 23 -7.41 -1.12 -14.63
N ALA A 24 -6.84 -1.82 -15.60
CA ALA A 24 -6.82 -3.28 -15.64
C ALA A 24 -6.09 -3.85 -14.42
N VAL A 25 -4.92 -3.31 -14.08
CA VAL A 25 -4.18 -3.69 -12.86
C VAL A 25 -5.00 -3.38 -11.61
N GLY A 26 -5.66 -2.23 -11.55
CA GLY A 26 -6.56 -1.86 -10.45
C GLY A 26 -7.71 -2.85 -10.28
N LEU A 27 -8.36 -3.23 -11.38
CA LEU A 27 -9.48 -4.18 -11.39
C LEU A 27 -9.06 -5.57 -10.94
N ILE A 28 -7.91 -6.07 -11.41
CA ILE A 28 -7.37 -7.36 -10.97
C ILE A 28 -7.14 -7.37 -9.45
N ARG A 29 -6.53 -6.31 -8.91
CA ARG A 29 -6.30 -6.17 -7.46
C ARG A 29 -7.60 -6.08 -6.68
N LEU A 30 -8.60 -5.36 -7.19
CA LEU A 30 -9.91 -5.26 -6.54
C LEU A 30 -10.58 -6.63 -6.47
N LYS A 31 -10.66 -7.35 -7.59
CA LYS A 31 -11.22 -8.70 -7.65
C LYS A 31 -10.49 -9.69 -6.74
N ALA A 32 -9.16 -9.63 -6.69
CA ALA A 32 -8.37 -10.46 -5.78
C ALA A 32 -8.72 -10.19 -4.29
N ARG A 33 -8.96 -8.92 -3.92
CA ARG A 33 -9.38 -8.54 -2.56
C ARG A 33 -10.79 -9.00 -2.23
N GLU A 34 -11.72 -8.89 -3.17
CA GLU A 34 -13.09 -9.40 -3.00
C GLU A 34 -13.10 -10.92 -2.83
N SER A 35 -12.34 -11.64 -3.67
CA SER A 35 -12.15 -13.09 -3.52
C SER A 35 -11.48 -13.46 -2.20
N SER A 36 -10.52 -12.66 -1.72
CA SER A 36 -9.88 -12.86 -0.42
C SER A 36 -10.84 -12.62 0.75
N ARG A 37 -11.71 -11.60 0.69
CA ARG A 37 -12.75 -11.35 1.71
C ARG A 37 -13.79 -12.47 1.75
N LEU A 38 -14.18 -13.02 0.60
CA LEU A 38 -15.08 -14.17 0.52
C LEU A 38 -14.43 -15.46 1.01
N SER A 39 -13.11 -15.62 0.84
CA SER A 39 -12.34 -16.76 1.34
C SER A 39 -12.00 -16.65 2.85
N ALA A 40 -11.95 -15.43 3.39
CA ALA A 40 -11.62 -15.17 4.80
C ALA A 40 -12.75 -15.52 5.79
N ASP A 41 -13.93 -15.91 5.31
CA ASP A 41 -15.06 -16.33 6.17
C ASP A 41 -14.79 -17.64 6.96
N ARG A 42 -13.66 -18.32 6.72
CA ARG A 42 -13.31 -19.56 7.45
C ARG A 42 -11.84 -19.70 7.85
N GLY A 43 -11.31 -18.78 8.65
CA GLY A 43 -10.11 -19.10 9.42
C GLY A 43 -9.37 -17.89 9.96
N GLU A 44 -9.71 -17.52 11.20
CA GLU A 44 -8.82 -16.95 12.22
C GLU A 44 -7.79 -15.89 11.76
N SER A 45 -8.15 -14.60 11.83
CA SER A 45 -7.16 -13.52 11.93
C SER A 45 -7.12 -13.02 13.38
N SER A 46 -6.47 -13.78 14.26
CA SER A 46 -6.09 -13.30 15.59
C SER A 46 -4.94 -12.30 15.44
N VAL A 47 -5.30 -11.02 15.45
CA VAL A 47 -4.33 -9.93 15.55
C VAL A 47 -3.98 -9.71 17.02
N ASP A 48 -3.02 -10.49 17.53
CA ASP A 48 -2.35 -10.16 18.79
C ASP A 48 -1.52 -8.89 18.60
N PHE A 49 -2.17 -7.74 18.76
CA PHE A 49 -1.51 -6.46 18.90
C PHE A 49 -0.86 -6.42 20.29
N MET A 50 0.35 -6.94 20.41
CA MET A 50 1.23 -6.52 21.51
C MET A 50 1.46 -5.02 21.35
N ALA A 51 0.78 -4.24 22.19
CA ALA A 51 0.95 -2.79 22.25
C ALA A 51 2.44 -2.51 22.37
N SER A 52 3.01 -1.83 21.37
CA SER A 52 4.39 -1.39 21.44
C SER A 52 4.51 -0.48 22.66
N GLN A 53 5.23 -0.94 23.68
CA GLN A 53 5.66 -0.06 24.77
C GLN A 53 6.47 1.06 24.12
N SER A 54 5.90 2.27 24.04
CA SER A 54 6.67 3.45 23.73
C SER A 54 7.66 3.63 24.87
N GLY A 55 8.92 3.28 24.64
CA GLY A 55 10.01 3.53 25.59
C GLY A 55 10.16 5.03 25.78
N HIS A 56 9.50 5.57 26.81
CA HIS A 56 9.82 6.89 27.32
C HIS A 56 11.23 6.82 27.90
N VAL A 57 12.22 7.34 27.17
CA VAL A 57 13.58 7.50 27.70
C VAL A 57 13.58 8.72 28.62
N PRO A 58 13.77 8.59 29.94
CA PRO A 58 14.03 9.74 30.78
C PRO A 58 15.44 10.22 30.42
N VAL A 59 15.54 11.38 29.79
CA VAL A 59 16.82 12.08 29.63
C VAL A 59 17.35 12.38 31.02
N ASN A 60 18.36 11.62 31.47
CA ASN A 60 19.12 12.04 32.64
C ASN A 60 19.86 13.32 32.26
N ARG A 61 19.56 14.42 32.96
CA ARG A 61 20.42 15.59 32.96
C ARG A 61 21.36 15.44 34.15
N ARG A 62 22.58 14.98 33.89
CA ARG A 62 23.73 15.10 34.81
C ARG A 62 23.75 16.51 35.40
N ARG A 63 23.56 16.65 36.72
CA ARG A 63 24.10 17.81 37.45
C ARG A 63 25.56 17.49 37.76
N LYS A 64 26.47 18.26 37.18
CA LYS A 64 27.87 18.29 37.59
C LYS A 64 27.94 19.07 38.91
N SER A 65 28.58 18.48 39.92
CA SER A 65 29.10 19.21 41.09
C SER A 65 30.42 19.88 40.73
#